data_AF-A0A2V6J2H3-F1
#
_entry.id   AF-A0A2V6J2H3-F1
#
_cell.length_a   1.000
_cell.length_b   1.000
_cell.length_c   1.000
_cell.angle_alpha   90.00
_cell.angle_beta   90.00
_cell.angle_gamma   90.00
#
_symmetry.space_group_name_H-M   'P 1'
#
loop_
_entity.id
_entity.type
_entity.pdbx_description
1 polymer ?
#
loop_
_entity_poly.entity_id
_entity_poly.type
_entity_poly.pdbx_seq_one_letter_code
_entity_poly.pdbx_strand_id
1 'polypeptide(L)'
;MSKLVIALVIAVAVGGPVVASQETDVMAPVRQFVDAFNKGDIKMVQAACADETFIIDDFPPHEWRGSGATSKWFHDLTAMGKKYDMSDAFVTLGKQRRLHISGVCGRAS
;
A
#
# COMPACT_ATOMS: atom_id res chain seq x y z
N MET A 1 -29.97 -41.64 10.20
CA MET A 1 -29.83 -40.25 10.69
C MET A 1 -28.39 -39.72 10.66
N SER A 2 -27.44 -40.44 10.06
CA SER A 2 -26.00 -40.08 10.03
C SER A 2 -25.50 -39.53 8.69
N LYS A 3 -26.31 -39.58 7.62
CA LYS A 3 -25.93 -39.12 6.28
C LYS A 3 -26.27 -37.65 5.99
N LEU A 4 -27.19 -37.06 6.76
CA LEU A 4 -27.62 -35.66 6.59
C LEU A 4 -26.72 -34.65 7.34
N VAL A 5 -25.92 -35.11 8.31
CA VAL A 5 -25.02 -34.25 9.09
C VAL A 5 -23.76 -33.90 8.30
N ILE A 6 -23.31 -34.78 7.41
CA ILE A 6 -22.06 -34.59 6.64
C ILE A 6 -22.24 -33.54 5.52
N ALA A 7 -23.44 -33.41 4.96
CA ALA A 7 -23.70 -32.46 3.87
C ALA A 7 -23.76 -30.99 4.32
N LEU A 8 -24.04 -30.71 5.61
CA LEU A 8 -24.17 -29.34 6.12
C LEU A 8 -22.81 -28.70 6.48
N VAL A 9 -21.75 -29.50 6.67
CA VAL A 9 -20.43 -29.00 7.05
C VAL A 9 -19.67 -28.38 5.86
N ILE A 10 -20.02 -28.75 4.62
CA ILE A 10 -19.32 -28.26 3.41
C ILE A 10 -19.74 -26.83 3.01
N ALA A 11 -20.93 -26.38 3.43
CA ALA A 11 -21.46 -25.07 3.01
C ALA A 11 -20.89 -23.87 3.80
N VAL A 12 -20.20 -24.09 4.93
CA VAL A 12 -19.75 -23.00 5.83
C VAL A 12 -18.31 -22.57 5.58
N ALA A 13 -17.56 -23.26 4.71
CA ALA A 13 -16.12 -23.02 4.55
C ALA A 13 -15.71 -21.92 3.53
N VAL A 14 -16.65 -21.29 2.83
CA VAL A 14 -16.30 -20.41 1.68
C VAL A 14 -15.97 -18.96 2.08
N GLY A 15 -16.18 -18.58 3.35
CA GLY A 15 -15.97 -17.19 3.81
C GLY A 15 -14.56 -16.88 4.36
N GLY A 16 -13.71 -17.89 4.60
CA GLY A 16 -12.45 -17.74 5.35
C GLY A 16 -11.24 -17.14 4.59
N PRO A 17 -10.96 -17.50 3.32
CA PRO A 17 -9.71 -17.09 2.67
C PRO A 17 -9.76 -15.73 1.95
N VAL A 18 -10.95 -15.19 1.68
CA VAL A 18 -11.11 -13.96 0.88
C VAL A 18 -10.53 -12.73 1.60
N VAL A 19 -10.73 -12.61 2.92
CA VAL A 19 -10.30 -11.43 3.68
C VAL A 19 -8.78 -11.37 3.87
N ALA A 20 -8.12 -12.52 4.08
CA ALA A 20 -6.67 -12.58 4.24
C ALA A 20 -5.91 -12.30 2.92
N SER A 21 -6.47 -12.74 1.78
CA SER A 21 -5.93 -12.38 0.46
C SER A 21 -6.00 -10.88 0.23
N GLN A 22 -7.14 -10.25 0.52
CA GLN A 22 -7.35 -8.83 0.32
C GLN A 22 -6.38 -7.95 1.12
N GLU A 23 -6.07 -8.30 2.37
CA GLU A 23 -5.06 -7.59 3.15
C GLU A 23 -3.65 -7.71 2.51
N THR A 24 -3.30 -8.91 2.07
CA THR A 24 -2.02 -9.18 1.43
C THR A 24 -1.87 -8.40 0.13
N ASP A 25 -2.94 -8.36 -0.67
CA ASP A 25 -3.02 -7.67 -1.95
C ASP A 25 -2.90 -6.14 -1.78
N VAL A 26 -3.60 -5.55 -0.81
CA VAL A 26 -3.55 -4.10 -0.58
C VAL A 26 -2.20 -3.64 -0.01
N MET A 27 -1.54 -4.49 0.78
CA MET A 27 -0.22 -4.15 1.34
C MET A 27 0.94 -4.35 0.35
N ALA A 28 0.73 -5.06 -0.77
CA ALA A 28 1.78 -5.30 -1.76
C ALA A 28 2.45 -4.01 -2.29
N PRO A 29 1.71 -2.99 -2.80
CA PRO A 29 2.32 -1.73 -3.27
C PRO A 29 3.00 -0.95 -2.14
N VAL A 30 2.47 -1.01 -0.91
CA VAL A 30 3.08 -0.34 0.26
C VAL A 30 4.45 -0.95 0.58
N ARG A 31 4.56 -2.28 0.58
CA ARG A 31 5.83 -2.98 0.79
C ARG A 31 6.80 -2.68 -0.35
N GLN A 32 6.35 -2.72 -1.60
CA GLN A 32 7.19 -2.37 -2.75
C GLN A 32 7.76 -0.96 -2.64
N PHE A 33 6.92 0.03 -2.28
CA PHE A 33 7.36 1.41 -2.09
C PHE A 33 8.47 1.50 -1.03
N VAL A 34 8.26 0.91 0.15
CA VAL A 34 9.23 0.98 1.26
C VAL A 34 10.52 0.24 0.94
N ASP A 35 10.43 -0.97 0.38
CA ASP A 35 11.61 -1.76 0.02
C ASP A 35 12.46 -1.06 -1.05
N ALA A 36 11.82 -0.44 -2.04
CA ALA A 36 12.49 0.35 -3.06
C ALA A 36 13.10 1.63 -2.49
N PHE A 37 12.37 2.34 -1.62
CA PHE A 37 12.84 3.55 -0.95
C PHE A 37 14.11 3.27 -0.14
N ASN A 38 14.08 2.24 0.70
CA ASN A 38 15.22 1.83 1.53
C ASN A 38 16.45 1.38 0.72
N LYS A 39 16.28 0.99 -0.54
CA LYS A 39 17.37 0.64 -1.47
C LYS A 39 17.83 1.81 -2.34
N GLY A 40 17.16 2.96 -2.27
CA GLY A 40 17.38 4.08 -3.18
C GLY A 40 16.93 3.80 -4.62
N ASP A 41 16.07 2.82 -4.87
CA ASP A 41 15.55 2.49 -6.20
C ASP A 41 14.35 3.37 -6.55
N ILE A 42 14.64 4.59 -6.97
CA ILE A 42 13.64 5.62 -7.31
C ILE A 42 12.66 5.13 -8.39
N LYS A 43 13.12 4.31 -9.33
CA LYS A 43 12.25 3.78 -10.40
C LYS A 43 11.20 2.85 -9.84
N MET A 44 11.59 1.98 -8.90
CA MET A 44 10.65 1.07 -8.25
C MET A 44 9.74 1.77 -7.24
N VAL A 45 10.20 2.85 -6.60
CA VAL A 45 9.34 3.74 -5.81
C VAL A 45 8.25 4.34 -6.68
N GLN A 46 8.61 4.89 -7.85
CA GLN A 46 7.64 5.47 -8.79
C GLN A 46 6.65 4.43 -9.32
N ALA A 47 7.11 3.20 -9.61
CA ALA A 47 6.25 2.12 -10.09
C ALA A 47 5.22 1.65 -9.05
N ALA A 48 5.43 1.92 -7.76
CA ALA A 48 4.47 1.61 -6.70
C ALA A 48 3.38 2.69 -6.55
N CYS A 49 3.55 3.84 -7.19
CA CYS A 49 2.65 4.99 -7.08
C CYS A 49 1.66 5.06 -8.26
N ALA A 50 0.41 5.43 -7.98
CA ALA A 50 -0.59 5.72 -9.01
C ALA A 50 -0.39 7.14 -9.57
N ASP A 51 -0.98 7.43 -10.74
CA ASP A 51 -0.91 8.78 -11.33
C ASP A 51 -1.54 9.86 -10.43
N GLU A 52 -2.59 9.49 -9.67
CA GLU A 52 -3.28 10.35 -8.70
C GLU A 52 -2.64 10.36 -7.31
N THR A 53 -1.35 10.00 -7.22
CA THR A 53 -0.63 9.98 -5.94
C THR A 53 -0.61 11.37 -5.30
N PHE A 54 -0.84 11.37 -3.99
CA PHE A 54 -0.75 12.55 -3.14
C PHE A 54 0.16 12.25 -1.95
N ILE A 55 1.24 13.01 -1.79
CA ILE A 55 2.22 12.86 -0.72
C ILE A 55 2.13 14.09 0.18
N ILE A 56 2.11 13.86 1.50
CA ILE A 56 2.24 14.89 2.53
C ILE A 56 3.50 14.58 3.32
N ASP A 57 4.30 15.59 3.63
CA ASP A 57 5.54 15.44 4.40
C ASP A 57 5.81 16.67 5.29
N ASP A 58 6.74 16.53 6.23
CA ASP A 58 7.05 17.53 7.25
C ASP A 58 7.92 18.69 6.72
N PHE A 59 8.42 18.60 5.48
CA PHE A 59 9.23 19.63 4.84
C PHE A 59 8.47 20.34 3.70
N PRO A 60 8.74 21.64 3.45
CA PRO A 60 8.08 22.39 2.37
C PRO A 60 8.25 21.75 0.99
N PRO A 61 7.24 21.82 0.08
CA PRO A 61 5.94 22.49 0.21
C PRO A 61 4.88 21.77 1.06
N HIS A 62 5.25 20.72 1.81
CA HIS A 62 4.37 19.86 2.62
C HIS A 62 3.40 18.99 1.84
N GLU A 63 3.22 19.24 0.54
CA GLU A 63 2.25 18.55 -0.29
C GLU A 63 2.72 18.42 -1.75
N TRP A 64 2.58 17.22 -2.32
CA TRP A 64 2.85 16.93 -3.74
C TRP A 64 1.68 16.16 -4.34
N ARG A 65 1.09 16.66 -5.44
CA ARG A 65 -0.13 16.09 -6.04
C ARG A 65 0.03 15.78 -7.53
N GLY A 66 -0.76 14.81 -7.99
CA GLY A 66 -0.97 14.48 -9.40
C GLY A 66 0.23 13.80 -10.06
N SER A 67 0.22 13.78 -11.40
CA SER A 67 1.24 13.05 -12.17
C SER A 67 2.67 13.51 -11.82
N GLY A 68 3.52 12.54 -11.50
CA GLY A 68 4.90 12.77 -11.07
C GLY A 68 5.05 13.40 -9.68
N ALA A 69 4.03 13.36 -8.81
CA ALA A 69 4.14 13.78 -7.41
C ALA A 69 5.31 13.08 -6.71
N THR A 70 5.43 11.76 -6.85
CA THR A 70 6.49 10.95 -6.26
C THR A 70 7.88 11.39 -6.70
N SER A 71 8.06 11.69 -7.99
CA SER A 71 9.35 12.16 -8.53
C SER A 71 9.73 13.53 -7.99
N LYS A 72 8.76 14.45 -7.89
CA LYS A 72 8.96 15.79 -7.31
C LYS A 72 9.30 15.70 -5.83
N TRP A 73 8.54 14.91 -5.06
CA TRP A 73 8.82 14.67 -3.65
C TRP A 73 10.22 14.10 -3.42
N PHE A 74 10.64 13.09 -4.20
CA PHE A 74 11.96 12.49 -4.03
C PHE A 74 13.11 13.46 -4.37
N HIS A 75 12.92 14.30 -5.39
CA HIS A 75 13.85 15.37 -5.73
C HIS A 75 14.02 16.34 -4.55
N ASP A 76 12.91 16.80 -3.98
CA ASP A 76 12.92 17.78 -2.88
C ASP A 76 13.46 17.17 -1.59
N LEU A 77 13.13 15.92 -1.29
CA LEU A 77 13.69 15.14 -0.19
C LEU A 77 15.22 15.02 -0.32
N THR A 78 15.73 14.73 -1.52
CA THR A 78 17.17 14.63 -1.78
C THR A 78 17.87 15.99 -1.61
N ALA A 79 17.25 17.07 -2.08
CA ALA A 79 17.77 18.42 -1.92
C ALA A 79 17.81 18.85 -0.44
N MET A 80 16.76 18.52 0.31
CA MET A 80 16.69 18.74 1.76
C MET A 80 17.76 17.93 2.48
N GLY A 81 17.90 16.64 2.16
CA GLY A 81 18.92 15.78 2.76
C GLY A 81 20.33 16.32 2.59
N LYS A 82 20.68 16.77 1.36
CA LYS A 82 21.97 17.44 1.09
C LYS A 82 22.15 18.73 1.89
N LYS A 83 21.10 19.53 2.05
CA LYS A 83 21.16 20.81 2.77
C LYS A 83 21.43 20.62 4.26
N TYR A 84 20.90 19.56 4.85
CA TYR A 84 20.99 19.29 6.29
C TYR A 84 21.96 18.16 6.65
N ASP A 85 22.78 17.72 5.70
CA ASP A 85 23.73 16.60 5.84
C ASP A 85 23.05 15.31 6.37
N MET A 86 21.80 15.11 5.97
CA MET A 86 21.04 13.90 6.30
C MET A 86 21.34 12.84 5.24
N SER A 87 21.72 11.67 5.74
CA SER A 87 21.94 10.46 4.95
C SER A 87 21.17 9.29 5.57
N ASP A 88 21.18 8.15 4.89
CA ASP A 88 20.66 6.87 5.41
C ASP A 88 19.18 6.91 5.83
N ALA A 89 18.36 7.64 5.08
CA ALA A 89 16.91 7.63 5.25
C ALA A 89 16.38 6.20 5.10
N PHE A 90 15.70 5.70 6.14
CA PHE A 90 15.21 4.34 6.20
C PHE A 90 13.83 4.28 6.86
N VAL A 91 12.95 3.47 6.31
CA VAL A 91 11.56 3.30 6.76
C VAL A 91 11.32 1.87 7.20
N THR A 92 10.76 1.70 8.40
CA THR A 92 10.24 0.42 8.89
C THR A 92 8.71 0.42 8.88
N LEU A 93 8.11 -0.62 8.30
CA LEU A 93 6.66 -0.81 8.34
C LEU A 93 6.24 -1.48 9.66
N GLY A 94 5.35 -0.82 10.40
CA GLY A 94 4.62 -1.43 11.51
C GLY A 94 3.45 -2.29 11.02
N LYS A 95 2.76 -2.95 11.96
CA LYS A 95 1.51 -3.66 11.66
C LYS A 95 0.43 -2.67 11.19
N GLN A 96 -0.29 -3.01 10.12
CA GLN A 96 -1.40 -2.23 9.60
C GLN A 96 -2.49 -2.05 10.67
N ARG A 97 -2.96 -0.81 10.83
CA ARG A 97 -3.94 -0.43 11.87
C ARG A 97 -5.35 -0.25 11.31
N ARG A 98 -5.46 0.18 10.06
CA ARG A 98 -6.73 0.46 9.38
C ARG A 98 -6.57 0.13 7.90
N LEU A 99 -7.49 -0.67 7.39
CA LEU A 99 -7.61 -0.99 5.98
C LEU A 99 -9.04 -0.62 5.57
N HIS A 100 -9.18 0.17 4.51
CA HIS A 100 -10.47 0.51 3.95
C HIS A 100 -10.55 -0.01 2.52
N ILE A 101 -11.50 -0.93 2.29
CA ILE A 101 -11.78 -1.50 0.98
C ILE A 101 -13.24 -1.20 0.69
N SER A 102 -13.48 -0.45 -0.39
CA SER A 102 -14.81 -0.23 -0.92
C SER A 102 -15.01 -1.10 -2.15
N GLY A 103 -16.24 -1.60 -2.34
CA GLY A 103 -16.64 -2.38 -3.51
C GLY A 103 -18.06 -2.01 -3.92
N VAL A 104 -18.44 -2.36 -5.15
CA VAL A 104 -19.81 -2.21 -5.64
C VAL A 104 -20.53 -3.53 -5.42
N CYS A 105 -21.59 -3.55 -4.60
CA CYS A 105 -22.48 -4.72 -4.52
C CYS A 105 -23.32 -4.76 -5.80
N GLY A 106 -22.87 -5.54 -6.79
CA GLY A 106 -23.61 -5.75 -8.03
C GLY A 106 -24.83 -6.64 -7.77
N ARG A 107 -26.04 -6.15 -8.10
CA ARG A 107 -27.20 -7.02 -8.30
C ARG A 107 -26.92 -7.87 -9.53
N ALA A 108 -26.87 -9.19 -9.36
CA ALA A 108 -26.95 -10.12 -10.47
C ALA A 108 -28.23 -9.79 -11.26
N SER A 109 -28.09 -9.53 -12.56
CA SER A 109 -29.22 -9.43 -13.49
C SER A 109 -29.78 -10.80 -13.79
#